data_AF-D2VY69-F1
#
_entry.id   AF-D2VY69-F1
#
_cell.length_a   1.000
_cell.length_b   1.000
_cell.length_c   1.000
_cell.angle_alpha   90.00
_cell.angle_beta   90.00
_cell.angle_gamma   90.00
#
_symmetry.space_group_name_H-M   'P 1'
#
loop_
_entity.id
_entity.type
_entity.pdbx_description
1 polymer ?
#
loop_
_entity_poly.entity_id
_entity_poly.type
_entity_poly.pdbx_seq_one_letter_code
_entity_poly.pdbx_strand_id
1 'polypeptide(L)'
;MVTKRSLRNKENDDEENTKVKNNNSSSITSSSKKDKKKQSKKEEKKNKQIAKQPVVEEDSEDSNSEEEVQKPTKSKNSRLVTELSKNVKLDSKENDVSSQLATVRFLRSNGEKGLEKLVTNYHLKVKKHSHFSNLFSLKYDMLKSPFSTDIVQECRGLVLDKDNNYKVVCYPFKKFFNYGEKYNASKDINWKEARVYEKIDGSLCTLYYYGDMWWISTTGTASGNGYLHNQKRTFDKLFWDLWKKLGYQFPDPKENKIYMFELFSNEHTIIVKPDRDRIVLLGVRDLTTLKEEDPVPIAEQMKWECVQSYPLYTSVGMVFDAARNLDPSKYEGFVVCDSNFNRIKIKSPQYVALAHLVNKDDEDDSETQDSPSQIQSKKRKMLQIVRSNESSEFLAYYPNLEEIHTSVKSQYDKLISITKEIASDIKGKYYSNNEEETSNKDAIVNFIQRKCQTDYSKLLISILDKQNPNIKVDEEEMKTSKKFSKIVKQTMTIAVYQEMFGNKSCEQVYTTVEISALFDLLNFAFYL
;
A
#
# COMPACT_ATOMS: atom_id res chain seq x y z
N MET A 1 51.18 21.81 3.17
CA MET A 1 52.63 21.90 2.90
C MET A 1 53.01 20.71 2.02
N VAL A 2 53.63 20.99 0.86
CA VAL A 2 54.46 20.07 0.03
C VAL A 2 53.70 18.91 -0.66
N THR A 3 53.60 18.73 -1.98
CA THR A 3 54.07 19.48 -3.18
C THR A 3 53.28 19.00 -4.42
N LYS A 4 53.02 19.92 -5.35
CA LYS A 4 52.64 19.68 -6.76
C LYS A 4 53.82 19.17 -7.60
N ARG A 5 53.55 18.38 -8.64
CA ARG A 5 53.97 18.55 -10.08
C ARG A 5 53.62 17.26 -10.84
N SER A 6 52.76 17.25 -11.87
CA SER A 6 52.80 17.90 -13.20
C SER A 6 53.34 16.96 -14.29
N LEU A 7 52.40 16.46 -15.11
CA LEU A 7 52.39 16.40 -16.59
C LEU A 7 53.61 15.85 -17.34
N ARG A 8 53.41 14.79 -18.15
CA ARG A 8 53.25 14.92 -19.63
C ARG A 8 53.05 13.58 -20.35
N ASN A 9 52.24 13.69 -21.39
CA ASN A 9 51.83 12.75 -22.46
C ASN A 9 52.94 11.94 -23.13
N LYS A 10 52.55 10.80 -23.72
CA LYS A 10 52.86 10.45 -25.11
C LYS A 10 51.87 9.42 -25.66
N GLU A 11 51.21 9.79 -26.75
CA GLU A 11 50.52 8.94 -27.71
C GLU A 11 51.55 8.09 -28.49
N ASN A 12 51.10 6.94 -28.99
CA ASN A 12 51.32 6.52 -30.38
C ASN A 12 50.43 5.31 -30.69
N ASP A 13 49.72 5.44 -31.80
CA ASP A 13 48.93 4.45 -32.53
C ASP A 13 49.81 3.34 -33.13
N ASP A 14 49.20 2.20 -33.45
CA ASP A 14 49.39 1.50 -34.73
C ASP A 14 48.24 0.50 -34.98
N GLU A 15 47.61 0.66 -36.14
CA GLU A 15 46.53 -0.12 -36.74
C GLU A 15 47.05 -1.33 -37.57
N GLU A 16 46.08 -2.13 -38.05
CA GLU A 16 46.12 -2.99 -39.26
C GLU A 16 46.79 -4.40 -39.15
N ASN A 17 46.30 -5.49 -39.75
CA ASN A 17 45.14 -5.75 -40.64
C ASN A 17 44.90 -7.27 -40.81
N THR A 18 43.64 -7.65 -41.06
CA THR A 18 43.14 -8.71 -41.98
C THR A 18 43.50 -10.22 -41.85
N LYS A 19 42.45 -11.07 -41.85
CA LYS A 19 41.88 -11.86 -43.00
C LYS A 19 41.47 -13.32 -42.68
N VAL A 20 40.15 -13.55 -42.74
CA VAL A 20 39.41 -14.55 -43.55
C VAL A 20 39.86 -16.02 -43.54
N LYS A 21 38.93 -16.93 -43.17
CA LYS A 21 38.56 -18.10 -43.98
C LYS A 21 37.20 -18.72 -43.58
N ASN A 22 36.31 -18.79 -44.57
CA ASN A 22 35.10 -19.60 -44.64
C ASN A 22 35.45 -21.11 -44.64
N ASN A 23 34.52 -21.97 -44.17
CA ASN A 23 33.74 -22.90 -45.02
C ASN A 23 33.15 -24.11 -44.26
N ASN A 24 31.99 -24.54 -44.79
CA ASN A 24 31.36 -25.88 -44.78
C ASN A 24 30.56 -26.28 -43.53
N SER A 25 29.22 -26.41 -43.58
CA SER A 25 28.36 -27.31 -44.39
C SER A 25 28.53 -28.79 -44.07
N SER A 26 27.52 -29.41 -43.42
CA SER A 26 26.83 -30.60 -43.96
C SER A 26 25.90 -31.21 -42.90
N SER A 27 24.63 -31.30 -43.29
CA SER A 27 23.64 -32.31 -42.89
C SER A 27 24.19 -33.72 -42.71
N ILE A 28 23.62 -34.50 -41.79
CA ILE A 28 23.27 -35.93 -41.99
C ILE A 28 22.12 -36.30 -41.03
N THR A 29 21.07 -36.84 -41.65
CA THR A 29 19.91 -37.55 -41.12
C THR A 29 20.23 -39.01 -40.77
N SER A 30 19.57 -39.59 -39.77
CA SER A 30 19.04 -40.97 -39.80
C SER A 30 18.26 -41.25 -38.50
N SER A 31 16.92 -41.28 -38.56
CA SER A 31 16.09 -42.51 -38.61
C SER A 31 16.06 -43.26 -37.28
N SER A 32 14.93 -43.43 -36.60
CA SER A 32 13.81 -44.33 -36.94
C SER A 32 13.10 -44.60 -35.58
N LYS A 33 11.83 -44.95 -35.41
CA LYS A 33 10.76 -45.52 -36.23
C LYS A 33 9.50 -45.46 -35.32
N LYS A 34 8.35 -45.12 -35.92
CA LYS A 34 7.03 -45.82 -35.89
C LYS A 34 6.47 -46.29 -34.53
N ASP A 35 5.16 -46.22 -34.23
CA ASP A 35 3.98 -46.04 -35.07
C ASP A 35 2.72 -45.87 -34.18
N LYS A 36 1.74 -45.10 -34.72
CA LYS A 36 0.26 -45.30 -34.71
C LYS A 36 -0.57 -45.03 -33.42
N LYS A 37 -1.47 -44.04 -33.46
CA LYS A 37 -2.91 -44.06 -33.90
C LYS A 37 -3.79 -44.91 -32.96
N LYS A 38 -4.97 -44.50 -32.46
CA LYS A 38 -6.05 -43.69 -33.05
C LYS A 38 -7.12 -43.38 -31.96
N GLN A 39 -7.88 -42.30 -32.18
CA GLN A 39 -9.14 -41.95 -31.50
C GLN A 39 -10.22 -43.04 -31.61
N SER A 40 -11.14 -43.15 -30.63
CA SER A 40 -12.54 -42.65 -30.72
C SER A 40 -13.55 -43.34 -29.75
N LYS A 41 -14.33 -42.49 -29.05
CA LYS A 41 -15.80 -42.52 -28.76
C LYS A 41 -16.49 -43.69 -27.99
N LYS A 42 -17.39 -43.23 -27.08
CA LYS A 42 -18.72 -43.76 -26.67
C LYS A 42 -18.73 -45.04 -25.81
N GLU A 43 -19.67 -45.34 -24.91
CA GLU A 43 -20.77 -44.69 -24.17
C GLU A 43 -21.28 -45.78 -23.18
N GLU A 44 -22.03 -45.40 -22.15
CA GLU A 44 -23.02 -46.19 -21.37
C GLU A 44 -22.65 -47.18 -20.22
N LYS A 45 -23.18 -46.80 -19.05
CA LYS A 45 -24.03 -47.55 -18.08
C LYS A 45 -23.49 -48.78 -17.33
N LYS A 46 -23.51 -48.67 -15.99
CA LYS A 46 -24.28 -49.61 -15.12
C LYS A 46 -24.52 -49.06 -13.70
N ASN A 47 -25.79 -49.06 -13.32
CA ASN A 47 -26.33 -48.89 -11.96
C ASN A 47 -26.13 -50.16 -11.10
N LYS A 48 -26.11 -49.97 -9.77
CA LYS A 48 -26.74 -50.83 -8.74
C LYS A 48 -26.92 -49.97 -7.47
N GLN A 49 -28.13 -49.50 -7.18
CA GLN A 49 -29.13 -50.09 -6.26
C GLN A 49 -28.68 -50.14 -4.79
N ILE A 50 -29.44 -49.46 -3.92
CA ILE A 50 -30.25 -50.04 -2.83
C ILE A 50 -31.34 -49.03 -2.45
N ALA A 51 -32.57 -49.52 -2.34
CA ALA A 51 -33.78 -48.83 -1.93
C ALA A 51 -34.16 -49.21 -0.50
N LYS A 52 -34.92 -48.33 0.20
CA LYS A 52 -36.23 -48.60 0.82
C LYS A 52 -36.57 -47.54 1.90
N GLN A 53 -37.69 -46.83 1.71
CA GLN A 53 -38.55 -46.27 2.76
C GLN A 53 -39.51 -47.37 3.29
N PRO A 54 -40.34 -47.13 4.34
CA PRO A 54 -41.69 -46.54 4.14
C PRO A 54 -42.30 -45.69 5.30
N VAL A 55 -43.27 -44.81 4.92
CA VAL A 55 -44.61 -44.49 5.54
C VAL A 55 -44.64 -43.82 6.93
N VAL A 56 -45.08 -42.57 7.14
CA VAL A 56 -46.40 -41.86 7.01
C VAL A 56 -47.43 -42.21 8.11
N GLU A 57 -47.79 -41.21 8.92
CA GLU A 57 -49.09 -41.02 9.58
C GLU A 57 -49.41 -39.50 9.61
N GLU A 58 -50.65 -39.16 9.29
CA GLU A 58 -51.26 -37.83 9.13
C GLU A 58 -51.96 -37.36 10.42
N ASP A 59 -52.12 -36.04 10.61
CA ASP A 59 -53.33 -35.36 11.11
C ASP A 59 -53.12 -33.82 11.02
N SER A 60 -53.83 -33.13 10.10
CA SER A 60 -54.92 -32.13 10.29
C SER A 60 -54.51 -30.82 11.01
N GLU A 61 -54.88 -29.58 10.67
CA GLU A 61 -55.79 -28.91 9.72
C GLU A 61 -55.42 -27.39 9.71
N ASP A 62 -55.64 -26.70 8.57
CA ASP A 62 -55.97 -25.26 8.35
C ASP A 62 -55.22 -24.09 9.07
N SER A 63 -54.94 -22.90 8.50
CA SER A 63 -55.26 -22.21 7.23
C SER A 63 -54.49 -20.86 7.18
N ASN A 64 -54.43 -20.23 5.99
CA ASN A 64 -54.06 -18.82 5.66
C ASN A 64 -52.58 -18.38 5.74
N SER A 65 -51.86 -18.28 4.62
CA SER A 65 -51.82 -17.19 3.61
C SER A 65 -50.98 -15.97 4.02
N GLU A 66 -49.81 -15.80 3.39
CA GLU A 66 -49.35 -14.56 2.70
C GLU A 66 -47.81 -14.54 2.51
N GLU A 67 -47.43 -14.45 1.23
CA GLU A 67 -46.27 -13.83 0.59
C GLU A 67 -44.82 -14.07 1.08
N GLU A 68 -44.08 -14.80 0.23
CA GLU A 68 -42.63 -14.96 0.23
C GLU A 68 -41.89 -13.62 -0.02
N VAL A 69 -41.07 -13.20 0.95
CA VAL A 69 -39.92 -12.34 0.70
C VAL A 69 -38.65 -13.14 1.01
N GLN A 70 -37.97 -13.59 -0.05
CA GLN A 70 -36.66 -14.24 0.03
C GLN A 70 -35.65 -13.31 0.72
N LYS A 71 -35.29 -13.62 1.98
CA LYS A 71 -34.13 -13.03 2.66
C LYS A 71 -32.86 -13.84 2.33
N PRO A 72 -31.74 -13.19 2.02
CA PRO A 72 -30.51 -13.89 1.66
C PRO A 72 -29.95 -14.64 2.87
N THR A 73 -29.52 -15.87 2.62
CA THR A 73 -28.88 -16.78 3.56
C THR A 73 -27.70 -16.11 4.25
N LYS A 74 -27.85 -15.81 5.56
CA LYS A 74 -26.73 -15.51 6.45
C LYS A 74 -25.85 -16.75 6.55
N SER A 75 -24.84 -16.78 5.68
CA SER A 75 -23.83 -17.83 5.57
C SER A 75 -23.19 -18.16 6.92
N LYS A 76 -22.89 -19.45 7.11
CA LYS A 76 -22.20 -20.08 8.26
C LYS A 76 -20.96 -19.33 8.75
N ASN A 77 -20.34 -18.49 7.92
CA ASN A 77 -19.22 -17.61 8.29
C ASN A 77 -19.55 -16.59 9.38
N SER A 78 -20.77 -16.04 9.44
CA SER A 78 -21.11 -15.04 10.47
C SER A 78 -21.20 -15.66 11.88
N ARG A 79 -21.59 -16.93 11.96
CA ARG A 79 -21.73 -17.67 13.22
C ARG A 79 -20.35 -18.06 13.78
N LEU A 80 -19.44 -18.51 12.92
CA LEU A 80 -18.03 -18.78 13.30
C LEU A 80 -17.31 -17.53 13.81
N VAL A 81 -17.49 -16.37 13.16
CA VAL A 81 -16.90 -15.10 13.60
C VAL A 81 -17.43 -14.65 14.96
N THR A 82 -18.70 -14.96 15.26
CA THR A 82 -19.34 -14.63 16.55
C THR A 82 -18.90 -15.58 17.68
N GLU A 83 -18.54 -16.82 17.37
CA GLU A 83 -17.96 -17.75 18.36
C GLU A 83 -16.46 -17.49 18.62
N LEU A 84 -15.69 -17.11 17.59
CA LEU A 84 -14.25 -16.84 17.67
C LEU A 84 -13.90 -15.50 18.34
N SER A 85 -14.88 -14.62 18.55
CA SER A 85 -14.74 -13.31 19.19
C SER A 85 -15.01 -13.33 20.70
N LYS A 86 -15.30 -14.50 21.29
CA LYS A 86 -15.35 -14.65 22.74
C LYS A 86 -13.93 -14.58 23.31
N ASN A 87 -13.56 -13.40 23.81
CA ASN A 87 -12.35 -13.19 24.59
C ASN A 87 -12.26 -14.25 25.69
N VAL A 88 -11.23 -15.10 25.64
CA VAL A 88 -10.92 -16.04 26.72
C VAL A 88 -10.69 -15.21 27.98
N LYS A 89 -11.49 -15.44 29.03
CA LYS A 89 -11.44 -14.66 30.29
C LYS A 89 -10.07 -14.83 30.96
N LEU A 90 -9.56 -13.77 31.57
CA LEU A 90 -8.39 -13.80 32.44
C LEU A 90 -8.70 -14.66 33.67
N ASP A 91 -7.88 -15.67 33.94
CA ASP A 91 -7.92 -16.36 35.23
C ASP A 91 -7.17 -15.51 36.27
N SER A 92 -7.90 -15.04 37.28
CA SER A 92 -7.39 -14.18 38.37
C SER A 92 -6.29 -14.81 39.24
N LYS A 93 -5.92 -16.08 39.01
CA LYS A 93 -4.90 -16.81 39.78
C LYS A 93 -3.54 -16.95 39.08
N GLU A 94 -3.41 -16.59 37.81
CA GLU A 94 -2.10 -16.57 37.12
C GLU A 94 -1.43 -15.21 37.28
N ASN A 95 -0.38 -15.13 38.11
CA ASN A 95 0.52 -13.96 38.22
C ASN A 95 1.46 -13.80 36.99
N ASP A 96 1.22 -14.52 35.90
CA ASP A 96 2.03 -14.45 34.69
C ASP A 96 1.52 -13.35 33.76
N VAL A 97 2.35 -12.32 33.56
CA VAL A 97 2.07 -11.19 32.66
C VAL A 97 1.68 -11.65 31.25
N SER A 98 2.21 -12.79 30.78
CA SER A 98 1.91 -13.34 29.45
C SER A 98 0.42 -13.62 29.25
N SER A 99 -0.32 -13.94 30.32
CA SER A 99 -1.77 -14.18 30.27
C SER A 99 -2.58 -12.93 29.96
N GLN A 100 -1.97 -11.75 29.90
CA GLN A 100 -2.62 -10.54 29.37
C GLN A 100 -2.90 -10.63 27.86
N LEU A 101 -2.16 -11.44 27.09
CA LEU A 101 -2.39 -11.63 25.66
C LEU A 101 -3.51 -12.64 25.40
N ALA A 102 -4.43 -12.29 24.51
CA ALA A 102 -5.50 -13.20 24.08
C ALA A 102 -4.94 -14.47 23.42
N THR A 103 -3.83 -14.33 22.68
CA THR A 103 -3.14 -15.44 22.01
C THR A 103 -2.57 -16.44 23.01
N VAL A 104 -1.96 -15.97 24.10
CA VAL A 104 -1.39 -16.84 25.14
C VAL A 104 -2.50 -17.58 25.88
N ARG A 105 -3.57 -16.88 26.27
CA ARG A 105 -4.75 -17.52 26.89
C ARG A 105 -5.34 -18.58 25.97
N PHE A 106 -5.48 -18.28 24.68
CA PHE A 106 -5.97 -19.24 23.69
C PHE A 106 -5.10 -20.50 23.61
N LEU A 107 -3.78 -20.34 23.55
CA LEU A 107 -2.83 -21.46 23.51
C LEU A 107 -2.97 -22.35 24.75
N ARG A 108 -2.95 -21.74 25.95
CA ARG A 108 -3.06 -22.46 27.23
C ARG A 108 -4.36 -23.22 27.37
N SER A 109 -5.50 -22.57 27.04
CA SER A 109 -6.82 -23.21 27.13
C SER A 109 -7.03 -24.36 26.13
N ASN A 110 -6.19 -24.47 25.10
CA ASN A 110 -6.30 -25.51 24.07
C ASN A 110 -5.19 -26.57 24.12
N GLY A 111 -4.27 -26.48 25.08
CA GLY A 111 -3.17 -27.43 25.27
C GLY A 111 -2.36 -27.67 23.99
N GLU A 112 -2.03 -28.93 23.71
CA GLU A 112 -1.21 -29.33 22.56
C GLU A 112 -1.83 -28.96 21.21
N LYS A 113 -3.17 -28.86 21.12
CA LYS A 113 -3.88 -28.47 19.89
C LYS A 113 -3.94 -26.96 19.68
N GLY A 114 -3.41 -26.15 20.62
CA GLY A 114 -3.48 -24.70 20.56
C GLY A 114 -2.89 -24.12 19.27
N LEU A 115 -1.69 -24.56 18.88
CA LEU A 115 -1.03 -24.08 17.67
C LEU A 115 -1.78 -24.49 16.39
N GLU A 116 -2.23 -25.75 16.31
CA GLU A 116 -3.02 -26.24 15.19
C GLU A 116 -4.29 -25.39 15.02
N LYS A 117 -5.01 -25.13 16.12
CA LYS A 117 -6.21 -24.31 16.10
C LYS A 117 -5.95 -22.84 15.75
N LEU A 118 -4.82 -22.26 16.14
CA LEU A 118 -4.43 -20.91 15.70
C LEU A 118 -4.26 -20.84 14.18
N VAL A 119 -3.60 -21.84 13.59
CA VAL A 119 -3.38 -21.91 12.14
C VAL A 119 -4.71 -22.11 11.41
N THR A 120 -5.56 -23.03 11.87
CA THR A 120 -6.81 -23.37 11.16
C THR A 120 -7.91 -22.33 11.35
N ASN A 121 -8.12 -21.83 12.57
CA ASN A 121 -9.24 -20.93 12.87
C ASN A 121 -8.94 -19.46 12.58
N TYR A 122 -7.68 -19.05 12.69
CA TYR A 122 -7.27 -17.64 12.55
C TYR A 122 -6.32 -17.41 11.36
N HIS A 123 -6.02 -18.44 10.59
CA HIS A 123 -5.12 -18.39 9.43
C HIS A 123 -3.73 -17.81 9.77
N LEU A 124 -3.24 -18.09 10.98
CA LEU A 124 -1.93 -17.65 11.42
C LEU A 124 -0.82 -18.54 10.85
N LYS A 125 0.34 -17.94 10.63
CA LYS A 125 1.60 -18.60 10.25
C LYS A 125 2.46 -18.76 11.48
N VAL A 126 2.97 -19.98 11.67
CA VAL A 126 3.92 -20.33 12.74
C VAL A 126 5.29 -20.55 12.11
N LYS A 127 6.32 -19.88 12.63
CA LYS A 127 7.71 -20.12 12.20
C LYS A 127 8.61 -20.37 13.40
N LYS A 128 9.32 -21.49 13.41
CA LYS A 128 10.27 -21.83 14.48
C LYS A 128 11.46 -20.88 14.47
N HIS A 129 12.00 -20.59 15.65
CA HIS A 129 13.29 -19.91 15.77
C HIS A 129 14.40 -20.80 15.19
N SER A 130 15.38 -20.19 14.54
CA SER A 130 16.45 -20.94 13.85
C SER A 130 17.44 -21.62 14.80
N HIS A 131 17.58 -21.10 16.03
CA HIS A 131 18.56 -21.59 17.02
C HIS A 131 17.93 -22.25 18.26
N PHE A 132 16.64 -22.05 18.49
CA PHE A 132 15.97 -22.48 19.74
C PHE A 132 14.70 -23.26 19.38
N SER A 133 14.69 -24.56 19.66
CA SER A 133 13.57 -25.44 19.31
C SER A 133 12.28 -25.13 20.07
N ASN A 134 12.39 -24.47 21.21
CA ASN A 134 11.29 -24.05 22.08
C ASN A 134 10.65 -22.71 21.65
N LEU A 135 11.35 -21.90 20.86
CA LEU A 135 10.83 -20.61 20.41
C LEU A 135 10.14 -20.69 19.04
N PHE A 136 9.05 -19.96 18.90
CA PHE A 136 8.37 -19.77 17.63
C PHE A 136 7.76 -18.36 17.52
N SER A 137 7.70 -17.83 16.29
CA SER A 137 7.00 -16.58 15.97
C SER A 137 5.65 -16.83 15.32
N LEU A 138 4.68 -16.00 15.66
CA LEU A 138 3.34 -15.95 15.08
C LEU A 138 3.15 -14.71 14.21
N LYS A 139 2.64 -14.92 12.99
CA LYS A 139 2.30 -13.88 12.04
C LYS A 139 0.95 -14.15 11.41
N TYR A 140 0.09 -13.14 11.30
CA TYR A 140 -1.14 -13.26 10.52
C TYR A 140 -0.88 -13.41 9.01
N ASP A 141 -1.86 -13.96 8.30
CA ASP A 141 -1.94 -13.87 6.85
C ASP A 141 -2.68 -12.58 6.46
N MET A 142 -2.09 -11.80 5.54
CA MET A 142 -2.64 -10.50 5.15
C MET A 142 -4.01 -10.59 4.45
N LEU A 143 -4.32 -11.72 3.83
CA LEU A 143 -5.55 -11.91 3.05
C LEU A 143 -6.60 -12.70 3.82
N LYS A 144 -6.17 -13.73 4.57
CA LYS A 144 -7.08 -14.72 5.17
C LYS A 144 -7.39 -14.45 6.64
N SER A 145 -6.49 -13.83 7.41
CA SER A 145 -6.69 -13.71 8.86
C SER A 145 -7.81 -12.73 9.24
N PRO A 146 -8.67 -13.06 10.23
CA PRO A 146 -9.74 -12.19 10.69
C PRO A 146 -9.22 -11.09 11.62
N PHE A 147 -8.92 -9.92 11.04
CA PHE A 147 -8.36 -8.76 11.75
C PHE A 147 -9.27 -8.12 12.81
N SER A 148 -10.50 -8.61 13.00
CA SER A 148 -11.41 -8.16 14.07
C SER A 148 -11.04 -8.68 15.46
N THR A 149 -10.05 -9.57 15.59
CA THR A 149 -9.75 -10.28 16.85
C THR A 149 -8.40 -9.86 17.42
N ASP A 150 -8.31 -9.73 18.75
CA ASP A 150 -7.06 -9.43 19.44
C ASP A 150 -5.98 -10.47 19.15
N ILE A 151 -6.34 -11.76 19.08
CA ILE A 151 -5.41 -12.85 18.75
C ILE A 151 -4.66 -12.56 17.45
N VAL A 152 -5.39 -12.20 16.39
CA VAL A 152 -4.79 -11.89 15.08
C VAL A 152 -3.96 -10.61 15.16
N GLN A 153 -4.44 -9.58 15.86
CA GLN A 153 -3.74 -8.31 15.95
C GLN A 153 -2.44 -8.40 16.78
N GLU A 154 -2.40 -9.24 17.80
CA GLU A 154 -1.21 -9.56 18.59
C GLU A 154 -0.15 -10.31 17.76
N CYS A 155 -0.59 -11.17 16.83
CA CYS A 155 0.27 -12.01 16.01
C CYS A 155 0.91 -11.24 14.83
N ARG A 156 1.68 -10.18 15.15
CA ARG A 156 2.48 -9.38 14.20
C ARG A 156 3.98 -9.56 14.45
N GLY A 157 4.43 -10.81 14.52
CA GLY A 157 5.80 -11.15 14.91
C GLY A 157 5.96 -11.45 16.41
N LEU A 158 4.88 -11.83 17.09
CA LEU A 158 4.90 -12.28 18.48
C LEU A 158 5.75 -13.55 18.60
N VAL A 159 6.76 -13.55 19.47
CA VAL A 159 7.63 -14.69 19.77
C VAL A 159 7.30 -15.23 21.16
N LEU A 160 7.03 -16.53 21.22
CA LEU A 160 6.65 -17.24 22.45
C LEU A 160 7.61 -18.41 22.73
N ASP A 161 7.84 -18.67 24.01
CA ASP A 161 8.57 -19.83 24.50
C ASP A 161 7.60 -20.95 24.90
N LYS A 162 7.46 -21.96 24.05
CA LYS A 162 6.48 -23.03 24.27
C LYS A 162 6.81 -23.90 25.48
N ASP A 163 8.10 -24.05 25.81
CA ASP A 163 8.55 -24.92 26.91
C ASP A 163 8.38 -24.21 28.26
N ASN A 164 8.37 -22.88 28.26
CA ASN A 164 8.06 -22.05 29.42
C ASN A 164 6.61 -21.54 29.40
N ASN A 165 5.65 -22.46 29.27
CA ASN A 165 4.22 -22.17 29.29
C ASN A 165 3.77 -21.04 28.33
N TYR A 166 4.35 -20.96 27.13
CA TYR A 166 4.09 -19.88 26.17
C TYR A 166 4.45 -18.47 26.70
N LYS A 167 5.50 -18.34 27.51
CA LYS A 167 6.01 -17.06 27.98
C LYS A 167 6.30 -16.13 26.79
N VAL A 168 5.93 -14.87 26.92
CA VAL A 168 6.23 -13.83 25.91
C VAL A 168 7.73 -13.51 25.93
N VAL A 169 8.39 -13.69 24.78
CA VAL A 169 9.82 -13.40 24.59
C VAL A 169 10.04 -12.12 23.78
N CYS A 170 9.21 -11.90 22.77
CA CYS A 170 9.20 -10.66 22.00
C CYS A 170 7.78 -10.37 21.57
N TYR A 171 7.29 -9.17 21.85
CA TYR A 171 5.94 -8.76 21.50
C TYR A 171 5.97 -7.38 20.84
N PRO A 172 6.19 -7.29 19.52
CA PRO A 172 6.20 -6.02 18.79
C PRO A 172 4.82 -5.34 18.78
N PHE A 173 4.69 -4.20 18.08
CA PHE A 173 3.40 -3.52 17.91
C PHE A 173 2.30 -4.48 17.47
N LYS A 174 1.12 -4.35 18.09
CA LYS A 174 -0.12 -4.95 17.55
C LYS A 174 -0.35 -4.44 16.13
N LYS A 175 -1.12 -5.17 15.33
CA LYS A 175 -1.60 -4.69 14.03
C LYS A 175 -2.39 -3.39 14.23
N PHE A 176 -1.87 -2.30 13.71
CA PHE A 176 -2.61 -1.06 13.53
C PHE A 176 -2.90 -0.80 12.05
N PHE A 177 -3.89 0.04 11.77
CA PHE A 177 -4.58 0.13 10.48
C PHE A 177 -4.40 1.52 9.87
N ASN A 178 -4.66 1.62 8.57
CA ASN A 178 -4.76 2.92 7.93
C ASN A 178 -6.05 3.61 8.38
N TYR A 179 -6.04 4.94 8.47
CA TYR A 179 -7.28 5.69 8.69
C TYR A 179 -8.32 5.31 7.63
N GLY A 180 -9.56 5.08 8.05
CA GLY A 180 -10.66 4.66 7.18
C GLY A 180 -10.81 3.16 6.98
N GLU A 181 -9.82 2.34 7.39
CA GLU A 181 -9.99 0.88 7.40
C GLU A 181 -10.96 0.42 8.50
N LYS A 182 -11.67 -0.69 8.27
CA LYS A 182 -12.76 -1.15 9.15
C LYS A 182 -12.42 -1.25 10.65
N TYR A 183 -11.20 -1.66 10.98
CA TYR A 183 -10.76 -1.94 12.36
C TYR A 183 -9.74 -0.92 12.87
N ASN A 184 -9.67 0.25 12.23
CA ASN A 184 -8.73 1.29 12.64
C ASN A 184 -9.17 2.00 13.93
N ALA A 185 -8.19 2.46 14.70
CA ALA A 185 -8.40 3.04 16.03
C ALA A 185 -8.78 4.54 15.99
N SER A 186 -9.16 5.13 14.84
CA SER A 186 -9.36 6.58 14.73
C SER A 186 -10.42 7.14 15.68
N LYS A 187 -11.38 6.30 16.09
CA LYS A 187 -12.43 6.67 17.06
C LYS A 187 -11.93 6.66 18.51
N ASP A 188 -10.83 5.95 18.76
CA ASP A 188 -10.25 5.75 20.08
C ASP A 188 -9.06 6.70 20.33
N ILE A 189 -8.51 7.31 19.27
CA ILE A 189 -7.40 8.28 19.35
C ILE A 189 -7.82 9.49 20.18
N ASN A 190 -7.12 9.72 21.28
CA ASN A 190 -7.15 11.00 21.99
C ASN A 190 -6.30 12.05 21.25
N TRP A 191 -6.91 12.82 20.35
CA TRP A 191 -6.24 13.84 19.54
C TRP A 191 -5.56 14.97 20.33
N LYS A 192 -5.93 15.19 21.61
CA LYS A 192 -5.28 16.22 22.45
C LYS A 192 -3.89 15.79 22.91
N GLU A 193 -3.67 14.49 23.03
CA GLU A 193 -2.42 13.88 23.53
C GLU A 193 -1.68 13.12 22.43
N ALA A 194 -2.26 13.08 21.22
CA ALA A 194 -1.68 12.39 20.09
C ALA A 194 -0.41 13.07 19.60
N ARG A 195 0.60 12.25 19.32
CA ARG A 195 1.81 12.64 18.60
C ARG A 195 1.77 12.07 17.19
N VAL A 196 2.32 12.82 16.26
CA VAL A 196 2.43 12.41 14.87
C VAL A 196 3.89 12.14 14.55
N TYR A 197 4.16 10.91 14.16
CA TYR A 197 5.49 10.40 13.85
C TYR A 197 5.63 10.26 12.35
N GLU A 198 6.84 10.47 11.84
CA GLU A 198 7.21 10.05 10.50
C GLU A 198 6.93 8.55 10.34
N LYS A 199 6.25 8.18 9.24
CA LYS A 199 6.16 6.78 8.85
C LYS A 199 7.33 6.47 7.92
N ILE A 200 8.40 5.95 8.49
CA ILE A 200 9.57 5.49 7.74
C ILE A 200 9.19 4.25 6.91
N ASP A 201 9.60 4.23 5.64
CA ASP A 201 9.30 3.16 4.67
C ASP A 201 10.40 2.09 4.69
N GLY A 202 10.53 1.41 5.82
CA GLY A 202 11.55 0.40 6.04
C GLY A 202 10.96 -0.95 6.44
N SER A 203 11.71 -1.68 7.26
CA SER A 203 11.23 -2.94 7.81
C SER A 203 11.43 -3.00 9.31
N LEU A 204 10.34 -3.29 10.03
CA LEU A 204 10.34 -3.48 11.47
C LEU A 204 11.29 -4.63 11.86
N CYS A 205 12.30 -4.27 12.65
CA CYS A 205 13.23 -5.15 13.34
C CYS A 205 13.11 -4.91 14.85
N THR A 206 12.73 -5.92 15.62
CA THR A 206 12.60 -5.79 17.07
C THR A 206 13.75 -6.49 17.77
N LEU A 207 14.55 -5.72 18.50
CA LEU A 207 15.64 -6.18 19.35
C LEU A 207 15.07 -6.75 20.66
N TYR A 208 15.45 -7.97 21.01
CA TYR A 208 15.04 -8.65 22.24
C TYR A 208 16.18 -9.52 22.81
N TYR A 209 16.17 -9.78 24.11
CA TYR A 209 17.19 -10.59 24.78
C TYR A 209 16.66 -12.00 25.07
N TYR A 210 17.40 -13.03 24.70
CA TYR A 210 17.07 -14.42 24.99
C TYR A 210 18.30 -15.33 24.89
N GLY A 211 18.45 -16.27 25.83
CA GLY A 211 19.57 -17.24 25.81
C GLY A 211 20.93 -16.55 25.90
N ASP A 212 21.06 -15.60 26.81
CA ASP A 212 22.26 -14.80 27.07
C ASP A 212 22.80 -13.99 25.87
N MET A 213 21.93 -13.72 24.89
CA MET A 213 22.28 -12.96 23.70
C MET A 213 21.15 -12.05 23.24
N TRP A 214 21.55 -10.97 22.58
CA TRP A 214 20.63 -10.09 21.86
C TRP A 214 20.31 -10.64 20.48
N TRP A 215 19.03 -10.65 20.15
CA TRP A 215 18.48 -11.10 18.88
C TRP A 215 17.67 -9.99 18.23
N ILE A 216 17.54 -10.04 16.91
CA ILE A 216 16.50 -9.28 16.22
C ILE A 216 15.46 -10.22 15.63
N SER A 217 14.21 -9.82 15.76
CA SER A 217 13.09 -10.43 15.06
C SER A 217 12.60 -9.49 13.96
N THR A 218 12.05 -10.05 12.89
CA THR A 218 11.18 -9.31 11.97
C THR A 218 9.75 -9.84 12.14
N THR A 219 8.77 -9.20 11.51
CA THR A 219 7.40 -9.75 11.51
C THR A 219 7.31 -11.17 10.95
N GLY A 220 8.26 -11.59 10.10
CA GLY A 220 8.26 -12.89 9.44
C GLY A 220 9.12 -13.96 10.13
N THR A 221 10.09 -13.58 10.96
CA THR A 221 11.06 -14.50 11.55
C THR A 221 11.48 -14.05 12.94
N ALA A 222 11.42 -14.94 13.93
CA ALA A 222 11.90 -14.66 15.29
C ALA A 222 13.40 -14.31 15.33
N SER A 223 14.24 -14.93 14.48
CA SER A 223 15.70 -14.74 14.49
C SER A 223 16.21 -13.78 13.41
N GLY A 224 15.33 -13.02 12.75
CA GLY A 224 15.76 -12.05 11.74
C GLY A 224 16.35 -12.62 10.45
N ASN A 225 16.39 -13.93 10.29
CA ASN A 225 17.06 -14.64 9.19
C ASN A 225 16.23 -14.68 7.88
N GLY A 226 15.21 -13.83 7.75
CA GLY A 226 14.53 -13.63 6.47
C GLY A 226 15.45 -12.92 5.48
N TYR A 227 15.36 -13.27 4.19
CA TYR A 227 16.10 -12.57 3.14
C TYR A 227 15.53 -11.19 2.87
N LEU A 228 16.41 -10.22 2.57
CA LEU A 228 16.06 -8.94 1.98
C LEU A 228 15.46 -9.15 0.58
N HIS A 229 14.84 -8.11 0.01
CA HIS A 229 14.25 -8.19 -1.33
C HIS A 229 15.26 -8.63 -2.41
N ASN A 230 16.52 -8.21 -2.28
CA ASN A 230 17.60 -8.57 -3.20
C ASN A 230 18.09 -10.03 -3.06
N GLN A 231 17.60 -10.79 -2.08
CA GLN A 231 17.97 -12.18 -1.74
C GLN A 231 19.46 -12.45 -1.47
N LYS A 232 20.32 -11.44 -1.40
CA LYS A 232 21.76 -11.60 -1.18
C LYS A 232 22.11 -11.69 0.30
N ARG A 233 21.27 -11.11 1.15
CA ARG A 233 21.54 -10.92 2.57
C ARG A 233 20.27 -11.10 3.39
N THR A 234 20.42 -11.39 4.67
CA THR A 234 19.32 -11.51 5.63
C THR A 234 19.20 -10.27 6.50
N PHE A 235 18.00 -10.01 7.05
CA PHE A 235 17.75 -8.83 7.90
C PHE A 235 18.68 -8.76 9.11
N ASP A 236 18.92 -9.88 9.79
CA ASP A 236 19.84 -9.96 10.93
C ASP A 236 21.26 -9.51 10.56
N LYS A 237 21.79 -10.00 9.45
CA LYS A 237 23.14 -9.63 9.00
C LYS A 237 23.24 -8.14 8.68
N LEU A 238 22.23 -7.57 8.02
CA LEU A 238 22.24 -6.13 7.70
C LEU A 238 22.08 -5.28 8.96
N PHE A 239 21.15 -5.66 9.83
CA PHE A 239 20.89 -4.96 11.09
C PHE A 239 22.14 -4.90 11.97
N TRP A 240 22.84 -6.03 12.15
CA TRP A 240 24.01 -6.08 13.03
C TRP A 240 25.23 -5.31 12.48
N ASP A 241 25.42 -5.31 11.16
CA ASP A 241 26.45 -4.48 10.54
C ASP A 241 26.17 -2.99 10.75
N LEU A 242 24.91 -2.58 10.57
CA LEU A 242 24.50 -1.19 10.83
C LEU A 242 24.58 -0.84 12.32
N TRP A 243 24.17 -1.73 13.21
CA TRP A 243 24.30 -1.55 14.67
C TRP A 243 25.75 -1.24 15.05
N LYS A 244 26.70 -2.03 14.53
CA LYS A 244 28.13 -1.81 14.73
C LYS A 244 28.62 -0.52 14.07
N LYS A 245 28.25 -0.26 12.82
CA LYS A 245 28.64 0.94 12.05
C LYS A 245 28.17 2.23 12.72
N LEU A 246 26.98 2.22 13.30
CA LEU A 246 26.37 3.34 14.03
C LEU A 246 26.92 3.47 15.46
N GLY A 247 27.70 2.50 15.95
CA GLY A 247 28.29 2.52 17.28
C GLY A 247 27.27 2.31 18.42
N TYR A 248 26.10 1.73 18.10
CA TYR A 248 25.05 1.51 19.09
C TYR A 248 25.49 0.52 20.17
N GLN A 249 25.19 0.84 21.42
CA GLN A 249 25.46 -0.01 22.56
C GLN A 249 24.22 -0.82 22.93
N PHE A 250 24.42 -2.03 23.44
CA PHE A 250 23.34 -2.84 23.96
C PHE A 250 22.79 -2.26 25.27
N PRO A 251 21.46 -2.30 25.48
CA PRO A 251 20.88 -1.94 26.78
C PRO A 251 21.14 -3.04 27.81
N ASP A 252 20.89 -2.76 29.09
CA ASP A 252 21.00 -3.78 30.14
C ASP A 252 19.90 -4.84 29.96
N PRO A 253 20.22 -6.13 29.76
CA PRO A 253 19.22 -7.18 29.62
C PRO A 253 18.30 -7.32 30.84
N LYS A 254 18.72 -6.84 32.03
CA LYS A 254 17.90 -6.85 33.25
C LYS A 254 16.70 -5.91 33.20
N GLU A 255 16.70 -4.93 32.29
CA GLU A 255 15.54 -4.05 32.09
C GLU A 255 14.32 -4.82 31.56
N ASN A 256 14.52 -6.02 30.99
CA ASN A 256 13.44 -6.86 30.46
C ASN A 256 12.56 -6.14 29.43
N LYS A 257 13.18 -5.35 28.55
CA LYS A 257 12.53 -4.57 27.49
C LYS A 257 12.85 -5.12 26.11
N ILE A 258 11.96 -4.84 25.16
CA ILE A 258 12.23 -4.97 23.73
C ILE A 258 12.18 -3.60 23.06
N TYR A 259 12.89 -3.48 21.94
CA TYR A 259 13.09 -2.23 21.25
C TYR A 259 12.75 -2.41 19.77
N MET A 260 11.74 -1.69 19.31
CA MET A 260 11.19 -1.80 17.97
C MET A 260 11.84 -0.75 17.08
N PHE A 261 12.71 -1.19 16.16
CA PHE A 261 13.41 -0.34 15.21
C PHE A 261 12.83 -0.49 13.81
N GLU A 262 12.91 0.57 13.00
CA GLU A 262 12.78 0.46 11.55
C GLU A 262 14.17 0.35 10.92
N LEU A 263 14.43 -0.73 10.19
CA LEU A 263 15.59 -0.86 9.33
C LEU A 263 15.34 -0.12 8.01
N PHE A 264 16.16 0.89 7.73
CA PHE A 264 16.02 1.75 6.55
C PHE A 264 17.38 1.91 5.86
N SER A 265 17.60 1.20 4.75
CA SER A 265 18.93 1.07 4.12
C SER A 265 18.84 0.95 2.60
N ASN A 266 19.84 1.48 1.90
CA ASN A 266 19.92 1.38 0.45
C ASN A 266 20.02 -0.08 -0.04
N GLU A 267 20.49 -1.02 0.80
CA GLU A 267 20.47 -2.46 0.49
C GLU A 267 19.05 -3.05 0.50
N HIS A 268 18.09 -2.39 1.15
CA HIS A 268 16.70 -2.83 1.33
C HIS A 268 15.73 -1.65 1.18
N THR A 269 15.59 -1.17 -0.06
CA THR A 269 14.63 -0.12 -0.42
C THR A 269 13.28 -0.74 -0.75
N ILE A 270 12.20 -0.21 -0.15
CA ILE A 270 10.82 -0.60 -0.48
C ILE A 270 10.29 0.30 -1.60
N ILE A 271 9.94 1.54 -1.27
CA ILE A 271 9.62 2.58 -2.25
C ILE A 271 10.58 3.76 -2.06
N VAL A 272 10.58 4.37 -0.87
CA VAL A 272 11.41 5.54 -0.55
C VAL A 272 12.88 5.15 -0.53
N LYS A 273 13.71 5.87 -1.29
CA LYS A 273 15.15 5.64 -1.33
C LYS A 273 15.83 6.32 -0.13
N PRO A 274 16.53 5.58 0.74
CA PRO A 274 17.22 6.16 1.89
C PRO A 274 18.35 7.11 1.47
N ASP A 275 18.40 8.28 2.11
CA ASP A 275 19.52 9.22 1.99
C ASP A 275 20.81 8.65 2.62
N ARG A 276 20.65 7.84 3.67
CA ARG A 276 21.71 7.09 4.34
C ARG A 276 21.13 5.82 4.98
N ASP A 277 21.99 4.87 5.34
CA ASP A 277 21.57 3.70 6.10
C ASP A 277 21.32 4.06 7.58
N ARG A 278 20.19 3.61 8.12
CA ARG A 278 19.75 3.91 9.50
C ARG A 278 19.03 2.70 10.09
N ILE A 279 19.09 2.59 11.42
CA ILE A 279 18.14 1.81 12.21
C ILE A 279 17.56 2.75 13.27
N VAL A 280 16.24 2.95 13.21
CA VAL A 280 15.56 4.07 13.88
C VAL A 280 14.59 3.54 14.91
N LEU A 281 14.74 3.94 16.18
CA LEU A 281 13.87 3.49 17.26
C LEU A 281 12.46 4.07 17.06
N LEU A 282 11.46 3.18 16.97
CA LEU A 282 10.05 3.52 16.83
C LEU A 282 9.25 3.39 18.12
N GLY A 283 9.69 2.52 19.02
CA GLY A 283 8.96 2.21 20.25
C GLY A 283 9.70 1.25 21.15
N VAL A 284 9.26 1.21 22.41
CA VAL A 284 9.80 0.34 23.45
C VAL A 284 8.63 -0.36 24.13
N ARG A 285 8.86 -1.60 24.59
CA ARG A 285 7.89 -2.32 25.42
C ARG A 285 8.59 -3.03 26.56
N ASP A 286 8.10 -2.82 27.77
CA ASP A 286 8.50 -3.55 28.96
C ASP A 286 7.79 -4.90 28.99
N LEU A 287 8.55 -6.01 29.02
CA LEU A 287 7.99 -7.36 29.06
C LEU A 287 7.51 -7.76 30.45
N THR A 288 7.85 -7.02 31.49
CA THR A 288 7.37 -7.22 32.87
C THR A 288 5.92 -6.77 33.01
N THR A 289 5.53 -5.74 32.28
CA THR A 289 4.16 -5.18 32.29
C THR A 289 3.40 -5.40 30.98
N LEU A 290 4.11 -5.72 29.90
CA LEU A 290 3.66 -5.77 28.49
C LEU A 290 3.12 -4.44 27.96
N LYS A 291 3.44 -3.33 28.66
CA LYS A 291 3.05 -1.99 28.26
C LYS A 291 4.12 -1.35 27.39
N GLU A 292 3.66 -0.55 26.44
CA GLU A 292 4.55 0.28 25.63
C GLU A 292 5.01 1.49 26.42
N GLU A 293 6.21 1.98 26.08
CA GLU A 293 6.83 3.17 26.63
C GLU A 293 7.15 4.16 25.51
N ASP A 294 7.28 5.44 25.88
CA ASP A 294 7.77 6.48 24.97
C ASP A 294 9.22 6.14 24.56
N PRO A 295 9.53 6.03 23.25
CA PRO A 295 10.89 5.71 22.81
C PRO A 295 11.89 6.84 23.05
N VAL A 296 11.44 8.10 23.18
CA VAL A 296 12.35 9.27 23.20
C VAL A 296 13.34 9.22 24.36
N PRO A 297 12.93 9.02 25.63
CA PRO A 297 13.88 8.97 26.75
C PRO A 297 14.92 7.85 26.61
N ILE A 298 14.52 6.70 26.08
CA ILE A 298 15.41 5.55 25.85
C ILE A 298 16.40 5.85 24.73
N ALA A 299 15.95 6.45 23.63
CA ALA A 299 16.82 6.83 22.54
C ALA A 299 17.88 7.86 22.98
N GLU A 300 17.49 8.85 23.79
CA GLU A 300 18.40 9.83 24.36
C GLU A 300 19.45 9.17 25.29
N GLN A 301 19.00 8.29 26.19
CA GLN A 301 19.87 7.54 27.10
C GLN A 301 20.89 6.68 26.33
N MET A 302 20.42 5.95 25.32
CA MET A 302 21.22 4.99 24.57
C MET A 302 21.98 5.62 23.40
N LYS A 303 21.73 6.90 23.11
CA LYS A 303 22.23 7.62 21.93
C LYS A 303 21.87 6.92 20.61
N TRP A 304 20.65 6.39 20.55
CA TRP A 304 20.07 5.84 19.33
C TRP A 304 19.32 6.91 18.56
N GLU A 305 19.28 6.79 17.24
CA GLU A 305 18.36 7.58 16.42
C GLU A 305 16.91 7.20 16.76
N CYS A 306 16.08 8.18 17.09
CA CYS A 306 14.65 8.01 17.35
C CYS A 306 13.83 8.52 16.16
N VAL A 307 12.65 7.94 15.95
CA VAL A 307 11.70 8.42 14.95
C VAL A 307 11.37 9.89 15.16
N GLN A 308 11.39 10.67 14.08
CA GLN A 308 11.01 12.08 14.14
C GLN A 308 9.52 12.19 14.50
N SER A 309 9.23 13.08 15.44
CA SER A 309 7.86 13.49 15.75
C SER A 309 7.65 14.95 15.39
N TYR A 310 6.40 15.28 15.06
CA TYR A 310 5.99 16.62 14.69
C TYR A 310 5.02 17.13 15.75
N PRO A 311 5.33 18.27 16.40
CA PRO A 311 4.36 18.92 17.25
C PRO A 311 3.22 19.43 16.37
N LEU A 312 1.98 19.26 16.83
CA LEU A 312 0.74 19.84 16.28
C LEU A 312 0.06 19.06 15.15
N TYR A 313 -0.90 18.22 15.53
CA TYR A 313 -2.13 18.04 14.77
C TYR A 313 -3.29 17.80 15.75
N THR A 314 -4.09 18.83 16.04
CA THR A 314 -5.28 18.70 16.91
C THR A 314 -6.43 17.96 16.23
N SER A 315 -6.27 17.62 14.95
CA SER A 315 -7.27 16.90 14.17
C SER A 315 -6.65 16.06 13.07
N VAL A 316 -7.39 15.04 12.65
CA VAL A 316 -7.04 14.21 11.50
C VAL A 316 -6.90 14.99 10.19
N GLY A 317 -7.70 16.05 10.00
CA GLY A 317 -7.73 16.83 8.76
C GLY A 317 -6.39 17.45 8.44
N MET A 318 -5.74 18.02 9.46
CA MET A 318 -4.42 18.62 9.28
C MET A 318 -3.33 17.58 8.95
N VAL A 319 -3.40 16.37 9.52
CA VAL A 319 -2.46 15.27 9.16
C VAL A 319 -2.66 14.85 7.71
N PHE A 320 -3.92 14.81 7.24
CA PHE A 320 -4.21 14.53 5.82
C PHE A 320 -3.67 15.60 4.89
N ASP A 321 -3.84 16.87 5.24
CA ASP A 321 -3.32 17.98 4.44
C ASP A 321 -1.79 17.95 4.39
N ALA A 322 -1.13 17.66 5.51
CA ALA A 322 0.32 17.45 5.53
C ALA A 322 0.73 16.27 4.64
N ALA A 323 0.03 15.12 4.75
CA ALA A 323 0.36 13.92 3.98
C ALA A 323 0.23 14.12 2.47
N ARG A 324 -0.72 14.97 2.02
CA ARG A 324 -0.90 15.32 0.60
C ARG A 324 0.24 16.15 0.02
N ASN A 325 1.00 16.84 0.87
CA ASN A 325 2.10 17.71 0.46
C ASN A 325 3.47 17.03 0.63
N LEU A 326 3.49 15.74 0.97
CA LEU A 326 4.74 14.98 1.07
C LEU A 326 5.22 14.55 -0.30
N ASP A 327 6.53 14.74 -0.52
CA ASP A 327 7.26 14.15 -1.63
C ASP A 327 7.27 12.61 -1.48
N PRO A 328 6.63 11.88 -2.40
CA PRO A 328 6.48 10.43 -2.31
C PRO A 328 7.79 9.65 -2.47
N SER A 329 8.85 10.29 -3.00
CA SER A 329 10.18 9.68 -3.13
C SER A 329 10.98 9.73 -1.83
N LYS A 330 10.59 10.61 -0.90
CA LYS A 330 11.25 10.83 0.40
C LYS A 330 10.44 10.37 1.60
N TYR A 331 9.10 10.39 1.52
CA TYR A 331 8.24 10.10 2.66
C TYR A 331 7.05 9.22 2.28
N GLU A 332 6.74 8.23 3.12
CA GLU A 332 5.51 7.44 2.98
C GLU A 332 4.29 8.15 3.58
N GLY A 333 4.45 8.82 4.72
CA GLY A 333 3.36 9.42 5.46
C GLY A 333 3.63 9.51 6.95
N PHE A 334 2.57 9.31 7.74
CA PHE A 334 2.59 9.50 9.18
C PHE A 334 1.96 8.33 9.95
N VAL A 335 2.42 8.16 11.19
CA VAL A 335 1.75 7.37 12.23
C VAL A 335 1.28 8.31 13.32
N VAL A 336 -0.02 8.34 13.60
CA VAL A 336 -0.58 9.04 14.75
C VAL A 336 -0.66 8.06 15.91
N CYS A 337 -0.17 8.45 17.08
CA CYS A 337 -0.18 7.63 18.29
C CYS A 337 -0.57 8.48 19.50
N ASP A 338 -1.58 8.06 20.27
CA ASP A 338 -1.95 8.71 21.53
C ASP A 338 -1.18 8.15 22.73
N SER A 339 -1.47 8.69 23.92
CA SER A 339 -0.90 8.29 25.22
C SER A 339 -1.26 6.86 25.63
N ASN A 340 -2.35 6.30 25.07
CA ASN A 340 -2.75 4.91 25.27
C ASN A 340 -2.17 3.97 24.21
N PHE A 341 -1.29 4.49 23.34
CA PHE A 341 -0.67 3.76 22.23
C PHE A 341 -1.67 3.25 21.17
N ASN A 342 -2.86 3.85 21.10
CA ASN A 342 -3.75 3.68 19.95
C ASN A 342 -3.05 4.29 18.74
N ARG A 343 -3.03 3.56 17.61
CA ARG A 343 -2.32 4.00 16.40
C ARG A 343 -3.17 3.94 15.14
N ILE A 344 -2.98 4.94 14.28
CA ILE A 344 -3.46 4.94 12.89
C ILE A 344 -2.35 5.38 11.93
N LYS A 345 -2.39 4.87 10.70
CA LYS A 345 -1.51 5.28 9.60
C LYS A 345 -2.25 6.22 8.66
N ILE A 346 -1.60 7.29 8.26
CA ILE A 346 -2.07 8.19 7.21
C ILE A 346 -0.94 8.30 6.19
N LYS A 347 -1.13 7.69 5.02
CA LYS A 347 -0.13 7.67 3.95
C LYS A 347 -0.36 8.82 2.97
N SER A 348 0.72 9.30 2.37
CA SER A 348 0.65 10.20 1.22
C SER A 348 -0.09 9.50 0.07
N PRO A 349 -1.13 10.12 -0.52
CA PRO A 349 -1.78 9.59 -1.73
C PRO A 349 -0.79 9.37 -2.88
N GLN A 350 0.22 10.22 -2.99
CA GLN A 350 1.27 10.12 -3.99
C GLN A 350 2.17 8.91 -3.74
N TYR A 351 2.56 8.66 -2.47
CA TYR A 351 3.31 7.45 -2.12
C TYR A 351 2.50 6.19 -2.44
N VAL A 352 1.20 6.18 -2.11
CA VAL A 352 0.33 5.03 -2.41
C VAL A 352 0.23 4.80 -3.91
N ALA A 353 0.06 5.86 -4.71
CA ALA A 353 0.05 5.76 -6.16
C ALA A 353 1.37 5.19 -6.70
N LEU A 354 2.50 5.67 -6.19
CA LEU A 354 3.84 5.20 -6.54
C LEU A 354 4.08 3.74 -6.17
N ALA A 355 3.69 3.34 -4.95
CA ALA A 355 3.78 1.96 -4.50
C ALA A 355 3.04 1.01 -5.44
N HIS A 356 1.87 1.43 -5.95
CA HIS A 356 1.09 0.67 -6.91
C HIS A 356 1.59 0.74 -8.37
N LEU A 357 2.55 1.60 -8.68
CA LEU A 357 3.23 1.66 -9.98
C LEU A 357 4.49 0.80 -9.99
N VAL A 358 5.20 0.77 -8.87
CA VAL A 358 6.49 0.08 -8.72
C VAL A 358 6.28 -1.38 -8.31
N ASN A 359 5.33 -1.66 -7.41
CA ASN A 359 4.97 -3.02 -7.11
C ASN A 359 4.16 -3.56 -8.30
N LYS A 360 4.71 -4.56 -8.99
CA LYS A 360 3.92 -5.45 -9.82
C LYS A 360 2.94 -6.11 -8.86
N ASP A 361 1.65 -5.74 -8.92
CA ASP A 361 0.62 -6.56 -8.29
C ASP A 361 0.80 -7.99 -8.85
N ASP A 362 0.77 -9.01 -7.97
CA ASP A 362 0.98 -10.43 -8.25
C ASP A 362 0.02 -11.00 -9.33
N GLU A 363 0.23 -10.67 -10.60
CA GLU A 363 -0.42 -11.30 -11.75
C GLU A 363 0.61 -11.53 -12.87
N ASP A 364 0.98 -12.82 -13.00
CA ASP A 364 1.72 -13.46 -14.10
C ASP A 364 3.05 -12.83 -14.58
N ASP A 365 4.14 -13.50 -14.24
CA ASP A 365 5.49 -13.43 -14.87
C ASP A 365 5.49 -13.91 -16.34
N SER A 366 4.41 -13.68 -17.07
CA SER A 366 4.44 -13.78 -18.53
C SER A 366 4.80 -12.41 -19.08
N GLU A 367 5.72 -12.37 -20.04
CA GLU A 367 6.02 -11.20 -20.88
C GLU A 367 4.81 -10.84 -21.78
N THR A 368 3.63 -10.71 -21.20
CA THR A 368 2.42 -10.26 -21.87
C THR A 368 2.34 -8.76 -21.73
N GLN A 369 2.11 -8.07 -22.85
CA GLN A 369 1.86 -6.63 -22.84
C GLN A 369 0.71 -6.32 -21.88
N ASP A 370 0.85 -5.23 -21.11
CA ASP A 370 -0.21 -4.74 -20.22
C ASP A 370 -1.53 -4.66 -21.01
N SER A 371 -2.60 -5.22 -20.45
CA SER A 371 -3.94 -5.03 -21.00
C SER A 371 -4.33 -3.55 -21.00
N PRO A 372 -5.24 -3.11 -21.88
CA PRO A 372 -5.69 -1.71 -21.93
C PRO A 372 -6.17 -1.16 -20.58
N SER A 373 -6.80 -1.98 -19.74
CA SER A 373 -7.25 -1.59 -18.39
C SER A 373 -6.08 -1.38 -17.41
N GLN A 374 -5.04 -2.21 -17.48
CA GLN A 374 -3.82 -2.05 -16.68
C GLN A 374 -3.08 -0.76 -17.07
N ILE A 375 -2.97 -0.47 -18.37
CA ILE A 375 -2.38 0.79 -18.86
C ILE A 375 -3.15 2.00 -18.31
N GLN A 376 -4.48 1.98 -18.37
CA GLN A 376 -5.30 3.06 -17.82
C GLN A 376 -5.14 3.22 -16.31
N SER A 377 -5.10 2.11 -15.56
CA SER A 377 -4.85 2.13 -14.12
C SER A 377 -3.48 2.76 -13.79
N LYS A 378 -2.42 2.38 -14.51
CA LYS A 378 -1.09 2.98 -14.36
C LYS A 378 -1.09 4.47 -14.71
N LYS A 379 -1.75 4.88 -15.82
CA LYS A 379 -1.86 6.32 -16.18
C LYS A 379 -2.59 7.13 -15.11
N ARG A 380 -3.65 6.58 -14.51
CA ARG A 380 -4.39 7.23 -13.42
C ARG A 380 -3.55 7.39 -12.16
N LYS A 381 -2.79 6.36 -11.78
CA LYS A 381 -1.83 6.44 -10.67
C LYS A 381 -0.72 7.47 -10.97
N MET A 382 -0.21 7.51 -12.21
CA MET A 382 0.79 8.49 -12.63
C MET A 382 0.25 9.93 -12.62
N LEU A 383 -1.02 10.14 -12.97
CA LEU A 383 -1.66 11.46 -12.87
C LEU A 383 -1.66 12.01 -11.45
N GLN A 384 -1.79 11.14 -10.43
CA GLN A 384 -1.70 11.54 -9.02
C GLN A 384 -0.33 12.13 -8.67
N ILE A 385 0.73 11.66 -9.34
CA ILE A 385 2.12 12.14 -9.17
C ILE A 385 2.36 13.39 -10.00
N VAL A 386 1.96 13.38 -11.28
CA VAL A 386 2.14 14.50 -12.21
C VAL A 386 1.51 15.79 -11.70
N ARG A 387 0.31 15.72 -11.13
CA ARG A 387 -0.43 16.91 -10.69
C ARG A 387 0.16 17.60 -9.45
N SER A 388 1.10 16.98 -8.72
CA SER A 388 1.79 17.62 -7.59
C SER A 388 3.08 18.37 -8.01
N ASN A 389 3.44 18.33 -9.30
CA ASN A 389 4.52 19.13 -9.90
C ASN A 389 5.97 18.83 -9.43
N GLU A 390 6.26 17.63 -8.93
CA GLU A 390 7.61 17.22 -8.50
C GLU A 390 8.32 16.33 -9.54
N SER A 391 8.11 16.62 -10.82
CA SER A 391 8.46 15.71 -11.92
C SER A 391 9.95 15.44 -12.09
N SER A 392 10.81 16.46 -11.92
CA SER A 392 12.26 16.31 -12.10
C SER A 392 12.90 15.46 -11.00
N GLU A 393 12.47 15.66 -9.75
CA GLU A 393 12.94 14.88 -8.62
C GLU A 393 12.41 13.44 -8.70
N PHE A 394 11.12 13.28 -9.01
CA PHE A 394 10.50 11.98 -9.22
C PHE A 394 11.26 11.11 -10.24
N LEU A 395 11.59 11.66 -11.41
CA LEU A 395 12.30 10.92 -12.47
C LEU A 395 13.76 10.62 -12.12
N ALA A 396 14.39 11.40 -11.23
CA ALA A 396 15.73 11.09 -10.73
C ALA A 396 15.71 9.80 -9.87
N TYR A 397 14.63 9.55 -9.14
CA TYR A 397 14.46 8.33 -8.34
C TYR A 397 13.90 7.15 -9.15
N TYR A 398 13.00 7.40 -10.11
CA TYR A 398 12.31 6.36 -10.89
C TYR A 398 12.44 6.59 -12.42
N PRO A 399 13.65 6.50 -12.98
CA PRO A 399 13.87 6.72 -14.42
C PRO A 399 13.11 5.70 -15.29
N ASN A 400 12.83 4.51 -14.78
CA ASN A 400 12.04 3.49 -15.46
C ASN A 400 10.57 3.88 -15.68
N LEU A 401 10.09 4.97 -15.06
CA LEU A 401 8.73 5.49 -15.22
C LEU A 401 8.66 6.71 -16.16
N GLU A 402 9.77 7.08 -16.82
CA GLU A 402 9.87 8.28 -17.66
C GLU A 402 8.87 8.29 -18.81
N GLU A 403 8.68 7.17 -19.50
CA GLU A 403 7.78 7.09 -20.66
C GLU A 403 6.32 7.40 -20.27
N ILE A 404 5.80 6.70 -19.26
CA ILE A 404 4.43 6.91 -18.79
C ILE A 404 4.27 8.28 -18.12
N HIS A 405 5.28 8.75 -17.40
CA HIS A 405 5.29 10.08 -16.81
C HIS A 405 5.19 11.16 -17.90
N THR A 406 6.07 11.12 -18.90
CA THR A 406 6.10 12.09 -20.00
C THR A 406 4.78 12.10 -20.76
N SER A 407 4.21 10.92 -21.03
CA SER A 407 2.90 10.78 -21.66
C SER A 407 1.81 11.48 -20.84
N VAL A 408 1.73 11.24 -19.53
CA VAL A 408 0.68 11.80 -18.68
C VAL A 408 0.91 13.30 -18.41
N LYS A 409 2.16 13.73 -18.23
CA LYS A 409 2.54 15.13 -18.03
C LYS A 409 2.16 15.99 -19.24
N SER A 410 2.47 15.52 -20.45
CA SER A 410 2.11 16.22 -21.69
C SER A 410 0.58 16.42 -21.80
N GLN A 411 -0.20 15.41 -21.46
CA GLN A 411 -1.68 15.51 -21.46
C GLN A 411 -2.18 16.49 -20.41
N TYR A 412 -1.62 16.44 -19.20
CA TYR A 412 -1.97 17.33 -18.10
C TYR A 412 -1.63 18.80 -18.41
N ASP A 413 -0.45 19.06 -18.97
CA ASP A 413 -0.02 20.42 -19.35
C ASP A 413 -0.89 21.00 -20.46
N LYS A 414 -1.30 20.17 -21.42
CA LYS A 414 -2.23 20.57 -22.47
C LYS A 414 -3.60 20.94 -21.89
N LEU A 415 -4.11 20.19 -20.92
CA LEU A 415 -5.35 20.51 -20.22
C LEU A 415 -5.23 21.85 -19.47
N ILE A 416 -4.11 22.11 -18.80
CA ILE A 416 -3.84 23.39 -18.12
C ILE A 416 -3.84 24.54 -19.13
N SER A 417 -3.08 24.43 -20.23
CA SER A 417 -3.00 25.47 -21.28
C SER A 417 -4.39 25.84 -21.79
N ILE A 418 -5.19 24.83 -22.10
CA ILE A 418 -6.55 25.03 -22.62
C ILE A 418 -7.46 25.66 -21.57
N THR A 419 -7.34 25.26 -20.31
CA THR A 419 -8.12 25.87 -19.23
C THR A 419 -7.82 27.36 -19.10
N LYS A 420 -6.54 27.75 -19.25
CA LYS A 420 -6.11 29.16 -19.26
C LYS A 420 -6.59 29.93 -20.48
N GLU A 421 -6.52 29.33 -21.67
CA GLU A 421 -7.04 29.92 -22.90
C GLU A 421 -8.56 30.16 -22.80
N ILE A 422 -9.31 29.18 -22.30
CA ILE A 422 -10.75 29.29 -22.02
C ILE A 422 -11.02 30.43 -21.04
N ALA A 423 -10.28 30.47 -19.92
CA ALA A 423 -10.42 31.52 -18.93
C ALA A 423 -10.15 32.92 -19.51
N SER A 424 -9.09 33.06 -20.31
CA SER A 424 -8.72 34.34 -20.95
C SER A 424 -9.77 34.83 -21.94
N ASP A 425 -10.29 33.95 -22.80
CA ASP A 425 -11.32 34.34 -23.78
C ASP A 425 -12.66 34.65 -23.09
N ILE A 426 -13.08 33.83 -22.13
CA ILE A 426 -14.30 34.10 -21.36
C ILE A 426 -14.15 35.44 -20.62
N LYS A 427 -12.98 35.73 -20.05
CA LYS A 427 -12.69 37.01 -19.40
C LYS A 427 -12.81 38.17 -20.37
N GLY A 428 -12.22 38.06 -21.57
CA GLY A 428 -12.33 39.06 -22.62
C GLY A 428 -13.78 39.32 -23.04
N LYS A 429 -14.57 38.27 -23.28
CA LYS A 429 -15.98 38.37 -23.67
C LYS A 429 -16.88 38.93 -22.57
N TYR A 430 -16.62 38.56 -21.32
CA TYR A 430 -17.36 39.04 -20.16
C TYR A 430 -17.22 40.56 -20.01
N TYR A 431 -15.99 41.07 -20.03
CA TYR A 431 -15.73 42.52 -19.92
C TYR A 431 -16.08 43.32 -21.17
N SER A 432 -16.02 42.71 -22.37
CA SER A 432 -16.41 43.40 -23.62
C SER A 432 -17.92 43.62 -23.75
N ASN A 433 -18.74 42.86 -23.02
CA ASN A 433 -20.20 42.98 -23.04
C ASN A 433 -20.75 43.97 -22.00
N ASN A 434 -19.89 44.72 -21.29
CA ASN A 434 -20.27 45.61 -20.19
C ASN A 434 -21.13 44.94 -19.11
N GLU A 435 -20.99 43.62 -18.88
CA GLU A 435 -21.53 42.97 -17.69
C GLU A 435 -20.63 43.29 -16.48
N GLU A 436 -20.52 44.58 -16.12
CA GLU A 436 -19.86 45.00 -14.88
C GLU A 436 -20.77 44.74 -13.67
N GLU A 437 -20.16 44.14 -12.63
CA GLU A 437 -20.55 44.08 -11.20
C GLU A 437 -21.97 43.64 -10.79
N THR A 438 -22.92 43.45 -11.71
CA THR A 438 -24.33 43.23 -11.37
C THR A 438 -24.75 41.76 -11.31
N SER A 439 -23.91 40.83 -11.77
CA SER A 439 -24.21 39.40 -11.81
C SER A 439 -23.68 38.70 -10.55
N ASN A 440 -24.58 38.08 -9.78
CA ASN A 440 -24.16 37.31 -8.61
C ASN A 440 -23.28 36.10 -9.01
N LYS A 441 -22.57 35.51 -8.04
CA LYS A 441 -21.64 34.39 -8.26
C LYS A 441 -22.25 33.25 -9.07
N ASP A 442 -23.53 32.95 -8.87
CA ASP A 442 -24.22 31.85 -9.56
C ASP A 442 -24.44 32.15 -11.04
N ALA A 443 -24.76 33.39 -11.40
CA ALA A 443 -24.91 33.80 -12.79
C ALA A 443 -23.57 33.74 -13.56
N ILE A 444 -22.46 34.15 -12.93
CA ILE A 444 -21.11 34.01 -13.49
C ILE A 444 -20.74 32.54 -13.69
N VAL A 445 -20.98 31.69 -12.69
CA VAL A 445 -20.70 30.24 -12.79
C VAL A 445 -21.53 29.60 -13.90
N ASN A 446 -22.81 29.96 -14.03
CA ASN A 446 -23.68 29.45 -15.09
C ASN A 446 -23.23 29.92 -16.48
N PHE A 447 -22.77 31.17 -16.62
CA PHE A 447 -22.20 31.68 -17.86
C PHE A 447 -20.95 30.91 -18.27
N ILE A 448 -20.00 30.74 -17.34
CA ILE A 448 -18.78 29.95 -17.55
C ILE A 448 -19.14 28.52 -17.93
N GLN A 449 -20.07 27.88 -17.20
CA GLN A 449 -20.49 26.51 -17.46
C GLN A 449 -21.07 26.38 -18.87
N ARG A 450 -21.99 27.27 -19.27
CA ARG A 450 -22.58 27.26 -20.62
C ARG A 450 -21.50 27.39 -21.69
N LYS A 451 -20.60 28.36 -21.54
CA LYS A 451 -19.50 28.60 -22.48
C LYS A 451 -18.54 27.42 -22.58
N CYS A 452 -18.17 26.82 -21.45
CA CYS A 452 -17.37 25.60 -21.40
C CYS A 452 -18.03 24.42 -22.14
N GLN A 453 -19.37 24.30 -22.04
CA GLN A 453 -20.12 23.21 -22.66
C GLN A 453 -20.37 23.40 -24.16
N THR A 454 -20.56 24.64 -24.63
CA THR A 454 -20.94 24.92 -26.03
C THR A 454 -19.77 25.35 -26.91
N ASP A 455 -18.91 26.25 -26.41
CA ASP A 455 -17.94 26.95 -27.25
C ASP A 455 -16.58 26.22 -27.25
N TYR A 456 -16.30 25.46 -26.20
CA TYR A 456 -15.01 24.82 -25.96
C TYR A 456 -15.00 23.30 -26.03
N SER A 457 -16.17 22.69 -26.23
CA SER A 457 -16.30 21.26 -26.45
C SER A 457 -15.47 20.80 -27.66
N LYS A 458 -15.41 21.57 -28.75
CA LYS A 458 -14.51 21.30 -29.89
C LYS A 458 -13.03 21.31 -29.53
N LEU A 459 -12.60 22.30 -28.74
CA LEU A 459 -11.20 22.42 -28.30
C LEU A 459 -10.83 21.24 -27.39
N LEU A 460 -11.75 20.86 -26.48
CA LEU A 460 -11.64 19.67 -25.64
C LEU A 460 -11.57 18.38 -26.47
N ILE A 461 -12.41 18.22 -27.50
CA ILE A 461 -12.36 17.07 -28.43
C ILE A 461 -10.99 16.96 -29.12
N SER A 462 -10.39 18.09 -29.54
CA SER A 462 -9.06 18.09 -30.15
C SER A 462 -7.93 17.65 -29.20
N ILE A 463 -8.16 17.69 -27.88
CA ILE A 463 -7.27 17.08 -26.88
C ILE A 463 -7.42 15.56 -26.91
N LEU A 464 -8.66 15.10 -26.97
CA LEU A 464 -9.07 13.71 -26.89
C LEU A 464 -8.70 12.92 -28.16
N ASP A 465 -8.95 13.45 -29.35
CA ASP A 465 -8.70 12.80 -30.66
C ASP A 465 -7.21 12.54 -30.91
N LYS A 466 -6.30 13.41 -30.43
CA LYS A 466 -4.84 13.22 -30.61
C LYS A 466 -4.29 12.02 -29.82
N GLN A 467 -5.05 11.44 -28.89
CA GLN A 467 -4.62 10.29 -28.10
C GLN A 467 -5.00 8.95 -28.75
N ASN A 468 -6.00 8.94 -29.64
CA ASN A 468 -6.46 7.72 -30.28
C ASN A 468 -7.10 8.07 -31.64
N PRO A 469 -6.31 8.19 -32.72
CA PRO A 469 -6.83 8.58 -34.05
C PRO A 469 -7.86 7.60 -34.62
N ASN A 470 -8.03 6.43 -33.99
CA ASN A 470 -9.01 5.40 -34.34
C ASN A 470 -10.37 5.56 -33.64
N ILE A 471 -10.50 6.44 -32.65
CA ILE A 471 -11.77 6.76 -31.99
C ILE A 471 -12.19 8.15 -32.46
N LYS A 472 -13.24 8.22 -33.29
CA LYS A 472 -13.85 9.50 -33.67
C LYS A 472 -14.85 9.89 -32.61
N VAL A 473 -14.57 10.93 -31.84
CA VAL A 473 -15.54 11.50 -30.91
C VAL A 473 -16.55 12.34 -31.70
N ASP A 474 -17.83 11.98 -31.66
CA ASP A 474 -18.90 12.81 -32.22
C ASP A 474 -19.16 14.03 -31.30
N GLU A 475 -19.01 15.22 -31.86
CA GLU A 475 -19.20 16.49 -31.16
C GLU A 475 -20.61 16.66 -30.61
N GLU A 476 -21.63 16.19 -31.33
CA GLU A 476 -23.02 16.29 -30.91
C GLU A 476 -23.35 15.30 -29.79
N GLU A 477 -22.73 14.13 -29.80
CA GLU A 477 -22.81 13.16 -28.70
C GLU A 477 -22.13 13.69 -27.43
N MET A 478 -21.00 14.37 -27.57
CA MET A 478 -20.28 14.96 -26.43
C MET A 478 -21.08 16.09 -25.78
N LYS A 479 -21.71 16.98 -26.57
CA LYS A 479 -22.56 18.07 -26.06
C LYS A 479 -23.79 17.56 -25.31
N THR A 480 -24.35 16.44 -25.75
CA THR A 480 -25.56 15.84 -25.15
C THR A 480 -25.26 14.87 -24.01
N SER A 481 -23.99 14.47 -23.84
CA SER A 481 -23.57 13.57 -22.77
C SER A 481 -23.76 14.17 -21.38
N LYS A 482 -24.71 13.59 -20.62
CA LYS A 482 -24.92 13.93 -19.19
C LYS A 482 -23.66 13.74 -18.35
N LYS A 483 -22.82 12.75 -18.71
CA LYS A 483 -21.56 12.47 -18.02
C LYS A 483 -20.53 13.58 -18.31
N PHE A 484 -20.37 13.98 -19.57
CA PHE A 484 -19.49 15.11 -19.94
C PHE A 484 -19.90 16.41 -19.23
N SER A 485 -21.19 16.74 -19.32
CA SER A 485 -21.77 17.94 -18.70
C SER A 485 -21.48 17.97 -17.20
N LYS A 486 -21.60 16.83 -16.51
CA LYS A 486 -21.26 16.69 -15.09
C LYS A 486 -19.77 16.92 -14.81
N ILE A 487 -18.86 16.30 -15.57
CA ILE A 487 -17.40 16.44 -15.38
C ILE A 487 -16.96 17.90 -15.61
N VAL A 488 -17.43 18.52 -16.69
CA VAL A 488 -17.17 19.94 -17.00
C VAL A 488 -17.65 20.82 -15.86
N LYS A 489 -18.89 20.62 -15.40
CA LYS A 489 -19.50 21.39 -14.31
C LYS A 489 -18.75 21.23 -12.99
N GLN A 490 -18.29 20.03 -12.67
CA GLN A 490 -17.65 19.72 -11.39
C GLN A 490 -16.16 20.06 -11.33
N THR A 491 -15.48 20.14 -12.48
CA THR A 491 -14.02 20.23 -12.52
C THR A 491 -13.54 21.46 -13.27
N MET A 492 -13.89 21.59 -14.55
CA MET A 492 -13.35 22.62 -15.43
C MET A 492 -13.96 24.00 -15.14
N THR A 493 -15.27 24.08 -14.91
CA THR A 493 -15.94 25.35 -14.53
C THR A 493 -15.30 25.98 -13.29
N ILE A 494 -14.96 25.16 -12.29
CA ILE A 494 -14.32 25.64 -11.05
C ILE A 494 -12.92 26.18 -11.34
N ALA A 495 -12.13 25.46 -12.13
CA ALA A 495 -10.78 25.89 -12.49
C ALA A 495 -10.78 27.21 -13.27
N VAL A 496 -11.66 27.33 -14.27
CA VAL A 496 -11.83 28.57 -15.06
C VAL A 496 -12.29 29.73 -14.18
N TYR A 497 -13.28 29.51 -13.31
CA TYR A 497 -13.75 30.55 -12.40
C TYR A 497 -12.64 31.04 -11.46
N GLN A 498 -11.85 30.13 -10.89
CA GLN A 498 -10.75 30.49 -10.00
C GLN A 498 -9.62 31.21 -10.74
N GLU A 499 -9.27 30.79 -11.96
CA GLU A 499 -8.28 31.47 -12.80
C GLU A 499 -8.71 32.92 -13.15
N MET A 500 -10.02 33.14 -13.36
CA MET A 500 -10.56 34.46 -13.71
C MET A 500 -10.74 35.40 -12.51
N PHE A 501 -11.32 34.89 -11.43
CA PHE A 501 -11.86 35.69 -10.31
C PHE A 501 -11.42 35.22 -8.93
N GLY A 502 -10.78 34.06 -8.84
CA GLY A 502 -10.39 33.45 -7.58
C GLY A 502 -8.97 33.82 -7.12
N ASN A 503 -8.57 33.19 -6.04
CA ASN A 503 -7.22 33.32 -5.47
C ASN A 503 -6.32 32.12 -5.81
N LYS A 504 -6.76 31.26 -6.75
CA LYS A 504 -6.06 30.04 -7.13
C LYS A 504 -5.91 29.95 -8.64
N SER A 505 -4.75 29.54 -9.10
CA SER A 505 -4.58 29.14 -10.50
C SER A 505 -5.28 27.80 -10.78
N CYS A 506 -5.57 27.53 -12.05
CA CYS A 506 -6.15 26.27 -12.49
C CYS A 506 -5.30 25.06 -12.11
N GLU A 507 -3.96 25.17 -12.09
CA GLU A 507 -3.07 24.13 -11.57
C GLU A 507 -3.34 23.86 -10.09
N GLN A 508 -3.43 24.92 -9.28
CA GLN A 508 -3.73 24.82 -7.85
C GLN A 508 -5.14 24.27 -7.60
N VAL A 509 -6.08 24.47 -8.52
CA VAL A 509 -7.40 23.83 -8.45
C VAL A 509 -7.27 22.34 -8.76
N TYR A 510 -6.62 21.96 -9.86
CA TYR A 510 -6.50 20.57 -10.30
C TYR A 510 -5.71 19.66 -9.35
N THR A 511 -4.83 20.21 -8.50
CA THR A 511 -4.19 19.42 -7.43
C THR A 511 -5.19 18.92 -6.38
N THR A 512 -6.32 19.62 -6.21
CA THR A 512 -7.35 19.34 -5.19
C THR A 512 -8.58 18.62 -5.73
N VAL A 513 -8.76 18.57 -7.05
CA VAL A 513 -9.86 17.86 -7.70
C VAL A 513 -9.74 16.35 -7.46
N GLU A 514 -10.87 15.66 -7.38
CA GLU A 514 -10.93 14.22 -7.22
C GLU A 514 -10.29 13.53 -8.44
N ILE A 515 -9.39 12.56 -8.21
CA ILE A 515 -8.53 12.01 -9.26
C ILE A 515 -9.32 11.31 -10.36
N SER A 516 -10.47 10.69 -10.05
CA SER A 516 -11.34 10.08 -11.06
C SER A 516 -11.93 11.14 -11.99
N ALA A 517 -12.44 12.25 -11.45
CA ALA A 517 -13.00 13.32 -12.25
C ALA A 517 -11.94 13.96 -13.17
N LEU A 518 -10.72 14.17 -12.67
CA LEU A 518 -9.62 14.71 -13.47
C LEU A 518 -9.13 13.72 -14.53
N PHE A 519 -9.05 12.43 -14.20
CA PHE A 519 -8.66 11.38 -15.14
C PHE A 519 -9.73 11.18 -16.23
N ASP A 520 -11.02 11.21 -15.86
CA ASP A 520 -12.14 11.16 -16.80
C ASP A 520 -12.15 12.40 -17.72
N LEU A 521 -11.81 13.58 -17.20
CA LEU A 521 -11.65 14.80 -18.02
C LEU A 521 -10.52 14.65 -19.05
N LEU A 522 -9.41 14.00 -18.68
CA LEU A 522 -8.28 13.74 -19.59
C LEU A 522 -8.57 12.64 -20.63
N ASN A 523 -9.39 11.65 -20.29
CA ASN A 523 -9.61 10.43 -21.09
C ASN A 523 -11.05 10.30 -21.63
N PHE A 524 -11.80 11.39 -21.69
CA PHE A 524 -13.24 11.33 -21.99
C PHE A 524 -13.59 10.58 -23.29
N ALA A 525 -12.68 10.51 -24.28
CA ALA A 525 -12.83 9.72 -25.50
C ALA A 525 -13.03 8.21 -25.31
N PHE A 526 -12.73 7.63 -24.14
CA PHE A 526 -12.93 6.21 -23.87
C PHE A 526 -14.31 5.88 -23.27
N TYR A 527 -15.09 6.90 -22.93
CA TYR A 527 -16.40 6.75 -22.27
C TYR A 527 -17.60 7.06 -23.16
N LEU A 528 -17.33 7.58 -24.36
CA LEU A 528 -18.23 7.60 -25.51
C LEU A 528 -17.89 6.34 -26.34
#